data_AF-A0A958C264-F1
#
_entry.id   AF-A0A958C264-F1
#
_cell.length_a   1.000
_cell.length_b   1.000
_cell.length_c   1.000
_cell.angle_alpha   90.00
_cell.angle_beta   90.00
_cell.angle_gamma   90.00
#
_symmetry.space_group_name_H-M   'P 1'
#
loop_
_entity.id
_entity.type
_entity.pdbx_description
1 polymer ?
#
loop_
_entity_poly.entity_id
_entity_poly.type
_entity_poly.pdbx_seq_one_letter_code
_entity_poly.pdbx_strand_id
1 'polypeptide(L)'
;IDLFVGILELVSEFAKIISFTFRLFGNVFAGAVLLFVMTFLVPFFVPLPFYGLEVFVGFMQAFVFAILTLIFMSMAVVGHGPDGDHH
;
A
#
# COMPACT_ATOMS: atom_id res chain seq x y z
N ILE A 1 -15.60 -9.51 24.19
CA ILE A 1 -14.51 -10.14 23.40
C ILE A 1 -14.60 -9.75 21.93
N ASP A 2 -15.81 -9.71 21.36
CA ASP A 2 -16.04 -9.34 19.95
C ASP A 2 -15.60 -7.92 19.59
N LEU A 3 -15.80 -6.93 20.47
CA LEU A 3 -15.33 -5.56 20.25
C LEU A 3 -13.79 -5.47 20.20
N PHE A 4 -13.09 -6.26 21.03
CA PHE A 4 -11.63 -6.32 21.00
C PHE A 4 -11.13 -6.98 19.71
N VAL A 5 -11.79 -8.04 19.25
CA VAL A 5 -11.46 -8.70 17.98
C VAL A 5 -11.69 -7.76 16.79
N GLY A 6 -12.85 -7.09 16.72
CA GLY A 6 -13.15 -6.14 15.64
C GLY A 6 -12.18 -4.95 15.58
N ILE A 7 -11.75 -4.43 16.74
CA ILE A 7 -10.75 -3.35 16.78
C ILE A 7 -9.36 -3.84 16.34
N LEU A 8 -8.99 -5.08 16.67
CA LEU A 8 -7.73 -5.69 16.21
C LEU A 8 -7.75 -5.99 14.71
N GLU A 9 -8.88 -6.43 14.15
CA GLU A 9 -9.07 -6.66 12.72
C GLU A 9 -8.84 -5.37 11.93
N LEU A 10 -9.49 -4.27 12.38
CA LEU A 10 -9.35 -2.94 11.77
C LEU A 10 -7.89 -2.44 11.84
N VAL A 11 -7.24 -2.58 13.00
CA VAL A 11 -5.83 -2.20 13.16
C VAL A 11 -4.91 -3.05 12.27
N SER A 12 -5.19 -4.36 12.14
CA SER A 12 -4.42 -5.29 11.29
C SER A 12 -4.52 -4.92 9.81
N GLU A 13 -5.70 -4.55 9.32
CA GLU A 13 -5.87 -4.07 7.96
C GLU A 13 -5.20 -2.72 7.71
N PHE A 14 -5.35 -1.76 8.63
CA PHE A 14 -4.61 -0.50 8.56
C PHE A 14 -3.09 -0.72 8.54
N ALA A 15 -2.58 -1.64 9.36
CA ALA A 15 -1.17 -1.99 9.39
C ALA A 15 -0.69 -2.58 8.05
N LYS A 16 -1.51 -3.42 7.37
CA LYS A 16 -1.20 -3.91 6.02
C LYS A 16 -1.09 -2.75 5.02
N ILE A 17 -2.06 -1.84 5.03
CA ILE A 17 -2.09 -0.66 4.15
C ILE A 17 -0.82 0.19 4.35
N ILE A 18 -0.45 0.49 5.59
CA ILE A 18 0.78 1.23 5.94
C ILE A 18 2.03 0.49 5.43
N SER A 19 2.11 -0.83 5.67
CA SER A 19 3.25 -1.66 5.24
C SER A 19 3.42 -1.65 3.71
N PHE A 20 2.31 -1.59 2.97
CA PHE A 20 2.30 -1.47 1.52
C PHE A 20 2.71 -0.08 1.02
N THR A 21 2.23 0.99 1.65
CA THR A 21 2.64 2.37 1.34
C THR A 21 4.13 2.58 1.57
N PHE A 22 4.70 2.06 2.66
CA PHE A 22 6.14 2.13 2.91
C PHE A 22 6.97 1.38 1.87
N ARG A 23 6.48 0.25 1.34
CA ARG A 23 7.16 -0.47 0.24
C ARG A 23 7.09 0.30 -1.08
N LEU A 24 5.93 0.86 -1.42
CA LEU A 24 5.79 1.71 -2.61
C LEU A 24 6.67 2.97 -2.51
N PHE A 25 6.65 3.62 -1.36
CA PHE A 25 7.48 4.79 -1.06
C PHE A 25 8.96 4.45 -1.17
N GLY A 26 9.39 3.33 -0.59
CA GLY A 26 10.76 2.84 -0.68
C GLY A 26 11.22 2.62 -2.12
N ASN A 27 10.38 2.00 -2.96
CA ASN A 27 10.72 1.76 -4.37
C ASN A 27 10.80 3.08 -5.18
N VAL A 28 9.83 3.98 -5.04
CA VAL A 28 9.87 5.28 -5.76
C VAL A 28 11.01 6.15 -5.26
N PHE A 29 11.29 6.13 -3.95
CA PHE A 29 12.40 6.86 -3.34
C PHE A 29 13.76 6.31 -3.76
N ALA A 30 13.94 4.99 -3.78
CA ALA A 30 15.17 4.35 -4.26
C ALA A 30 15.42 4.72 -5.73
N GLY A 31 14.39 4.70 -6.57
CA GLY A 31 14.49 5.18 -7.95
C GLY A 31 14.90 6.66 -8.08
N ALA A 32 14.35 7.54 -7.25
CA ALA A 32 14.69 8.96 -7.26
C ALA A 32 16.11 9.24 -6.74
N VAL A 33 16.51 8.60 -5.64
CA VAL A 33 17.86 8.66 -5.08
C VAL A 33 18.87 8.12 -6.10
N LEU A 34 18.52 7.05 -6.81
CA LEU A 34 19.39 6.47 -7.82
C LEU A 34 19.61 7.41 -9.01
N LEU A 35 18.59 8.13 -9.49
CA LEU A 35 18.78 9.19 -10.51
C LEU A 35 19.69 10.32 -10.02
N PHE A 36 19.53 10.70 -8.75
CA PHE A 36 20.36 11.74 -8.13
C PHE A 36 21.83 11.31 -8.06
N VAL A 37 22.09 10.06 -7.66
CA VAL A 37 23.44 9.46 -7.61
C VAL A 37 24.01 9.24 -9.02
N MET A 38 23.20 8.78 -9.98
CA MET A 38 23.60 8.56 -11.39
C MET A 38 24.05 9.85 -12.07
N THR A 39 23.47 10.99 -11.71
CA THR A 39 23.90 12.31 -12.21
C THR A 39 25.33 12.65 -11.77
N PHE A 40 25.85 12.00 -10.71
CA PHE A 40 27.14 12.34 -10.10
C PHE A 40 28.26 11.31 -10.36
N LEU A 41 28.00 10.06 -10.80
CA LEU A 41 28.95 8.94 -10.58
C LEU A 41 29.26 7.91 -11.71
N VAL A 42 28.57 7.82 -12.88
CA VAL A 42 28.75 6.71 -13.91
C VAL A 42 28.04 5.38 -13.48
N PRO A 43 27.98 4.29 -14.30
CA PRO A 43 27.40 4.05 -15.62
C PRO A 43 25.96 3.48 -15.57
N PHE A 44 25.12 3.92 -16.51
CA PHE A 44 23.66 3.73 -16.61
C PHE A 44 23.10 2.28 -16.67
N PHE A 45 23.93 1.24 -16.85
CA PHE A 45 23.44 -0.03 -17.41
C PHE A 45 22.90 -1.05 -16.40
N VAL A 46 23.42 -1.08 -15.17
CA VAL A 46 22.97 -2.00 -14.10
C VAL A 46 21.61 -1.59 -13.49
N PRO A 47 21.35 -0.30 -13.23
CA PRO A 47 20.07 0.10 -12.66
C PRO A 47 18.91 0.02 -13.63
N LEU A 48 19.15 0.16 -14.94
CA LEU A 48 18.10 0.29 -15.96
C LEU A 48 17.10 -0.88 -15.99
N PRO A 49 17.53 -2.16 -16.02
CA PRO A 49 16.59 -3.29 -15.94
C PRO A 49 15.96 -3.44 -14.55
N PHE A 50 16.69 -3.10 -13.48
CA PHE A 50 16.17 -3.13 -12.11
C PHE A 50 15.07 -2.09 -11.89
N TYR A 51 15.22 -0.91 -12.47
CA TYR A 51 14.24 0.19 -12.42
C TYR A 51 12.94 -0.18 -13.13
N GLY A 52 13.03 -0.86 -14.28
CA GLY A 52 11.85 -1.35 -15.00
C GLY A 52 11.07 -2.39 -14.19
N LEU A 53 11.78 -3.33 -13.56
CA LEU A 53 11.20 -4.32 -12.63
C LEU A 53 10.62 -3.65 -11.37
N GLU A 54 11.32 -2.66 -10.81
CA GLU A 54 10.91 -1.92 -9.62
C GLU A 54 9.63 -1.09 -9.84
N VAL A 55 9.54 -0.39 -10.99
CA VAL A 55 8.32 0.33 -11.40
C VAL A 55 7.17 -0.64 -11.65
N PHE A 56 7.42 -1.81 -12.25
CA PHE A 56 6.40 -2.84 -12.46
C PHE A 56 5.87 -3.40 -11.14
N VAL A 57 6.76 -3.69 -10.18
CA VAL A 57 6.38 -4.14 -8.84
C VAL A 57 5.64 -3.03 -8.08
N GLY A 58 6.07 -1.77 -8.21
CA GLY A 58 5.37 -0.60 -7.66
C GLY A 58 3.95 -0.44 -8.21
N PHE A 59 3.75 -0.69 -9.50
CA PHE A 59 2.43 -0.67 -10.13
C PHE A 59 1.50 -1.75 -9.54
N MET A 60 1.98 -2.99 -9.42
CA MET A 60 1.23 -4.07 -8.77
C MET A 60 0.91 -3.74 -7.30
N GLN A 61 1.85 -3.10 -6.61
CA GLN A 61 1.70 -2.68 -5.22
C GLN A 61 0.61 -1.61 -5.05
N ALA A 62 0.54 -0.63 -5.96
CA ALA A 62 -0.52 0.38 -5.99
C ALA A 62 -1.89 -0.21 -6.35
N PHE A 63 -1.94 -1.20 -7.24
CA PHE A 63 -3.17 -1.91 -7.59
C PHE A 63 -3.76 -2.66 -6.38
N VAL A 64 -2.91 -3.38 -5.62
CA VAL A 64 -3.33 -4.06 -4.39
C VAL A 64 -3.83 -3.06 -3.34
N PHE A 65 -3.18 -1.90 -3.20
CA PHE A 65 -3.63 -0.85 -2.29
C PHE A 65 -5.02 -0.32 -2.66
N ALA A 66 -5.30 -0.11 -3.95
CA ALA A 66 -6.61 0.32 -4.42
C ALA A 66 -7.70 -0.71 -4.09
N ILE A 67 -7.41 -2.01 -4.26
CA ILE A 67 -8.33 -3.09 -3.89
C ILE A 67 -8.61 -3.08 -2.38
N LEU A 68 -7.58 -2.97 -1.54
CA LEU A 68 -7.75 -2.92 -0.08
C LEU A 68 -8.54 -1.68 0.36
N THR A 69 -8.34 -0.53 -0.30
CA THR A 69 -9.12 0.69 -0.05
C THR A 69 -10.59 0.50 -0.41
N LEU A 70 -10.88 -0.19 -1.52
CA LEU A 70 -12.23 -0.54 -1.94
C LEU A 70 -12.91 -1.48 -0.92
N ILE A 71 -12.18 -2.49 -0.44
CA ILE A 71 -12.65 -3.41 0.60
C ILE A 71 -12.93 -2.64 1.90
N PHE A 72 -12.01 -1.78 2.33
CA PHE A 72 -12.20 -0.94 3.51
C PHE A 72 -13.43 -0.04 3.40
N MET A 73 -13.63 0.61 2.25
CA MET A 73 -14.81 1.46 2.03
C MET A 73 -16.10 0.64 2.03
N SER A 74 -16.08 -0.57 1.46
CA SER A 74 -17.19 -1.51 1.53
C SER A 74 -17.50 -1.93 2.98
N MET A 75 -16.48 -2.23 3.79
CA MET A 75 -16.68 -2.60 5.19
C MET A 75 -17.15 -1.43 6.04
N ALA A 76 -16.66 -0.22 5.79
CA ALA A 76 -17.12 1.00 6.47
C ALA A 76 -18.57 1.34 6.13
N VAL A 77 -19.01 1.10 4.89
CA VAL A 77 -20.41 1.27 4.48
C VAL A 77 -21.31 0.20 5.09
N VAL A 78 -20.86 -1.06 5.15
CA VAL A 78 -21.60 -2.15 5.80
C VAL A 78 -21.65 -1.99 7.33
N GLY A 79 -20.63 -1.35 7.92
CA GLY A 79 -20.55 -1.07 9.37
C GLY A 79 -21.48 0.03 9.88
N HIS A 80 -22.26 0.68 9.01
CA HIS A 80 -23.31 1.63 9.41
C HIS A 80 -24.68 1.24 8.83
N GLY A 81 -25.08 -0.01 9.06
CA GLY A 81 -26.50 -0.33 9.14
C GLY A 81 -27.03 0.24 10.46
N PRO A 82 -27.95 1.21 10.46
CA PRO A 82 -28.66 1.57 11.68
C PRO A 82 -29.41 0.33 12.15
N ASP A 83 -29.02 -0.23 13.30
CA ASP A 83 -29.85 -1.14 14.08
C ASP A 83 -31.03 -0.33 14.65
N GLY A 84 -31.91 0.07 13.73
CA GLY A 84 -33.26 0.49 13.99
C GLY A 84 -34.17 -0.70 13.72
N ASP A 85 -34.78 -1.17 14.81
CA ASP A 85 -36.08 -1.83 14.88
C ASP A 85 -36.21 -3.37 14.73
N HIS A 86 -36.78 -3.93 15.80
CA HIS A 86 -37.40 -5.25 16.01
C HIS A 86 -36.43 -6.47 16.03
N HIS A 87 -36.16 -7.13 17.17
CA HIS A 87 -37.04 -7.65 18.22
C HIS A 87 -36.19 -8.02 19.45
#